data_AF-A0A380DJ75-F1
#
_entry.id   AF-A0A380DJ75-F1
#
_cell.length_a   1.000
_cell.length_b   1.000
_cell.length_c   1.000
_cell.angle_alpha   90.00
_cell.angle_beta   90.00
_cell.angle_gamma   90.00
#
_symmetry.space_group_name_H-M   'P 1'
#
loop_
_entity.id
_entity.type
_entity.pdbx_description
1 polymer ?
#
loop_
_entity_poly.entity_id
_entity_poly.type
_entity_poly.pdbx_seq_one_letter_code
_entity_poly.pdbx_strand_id
1 'polypeptide(L)'
;MQVLVQIIFGDDDEFEKVNVQGTVDVIRLALQHHARLIYVSTISVGTYFDIDTEDVTFSEADVYKGQLLTSPYTRSKFYSELKVLEAVNNGLDGRIVRVGNLTSPYNGRWHMRNIKTNRFSMVMNDLLQLNCIGVSLAEMPVDFSFVDTTARQIVALAQVNTPQIIYHVLSLIKCR
;
A
#
# COMPACT_ATOMS: atom_id res chain seq x y z
N MET A 1 -2.02 -23.48 -11.82
CA MET A 1 -2.90 -22.71 -12.72
C MET A 1 -3.78 -21.84 -11.82
N GLN A 2 -3.81 -20.53 -12.10
CA GLN A 2 -4.25 -19.38 -11.29
C GLN A 2 -5.53 -19.55 -10.46
N VAL A 3 -5.58 -18.98 -9.24
CA VAL A 3 -6.66 -18.08 -8.75
C VAL A 3 -6.13 -17.19 -7.60
N LEU A 4 -5.98 -15.88 -7.87
CA LEU A 4 -5.80 -14.80 -6.87
C LEU A 4 -7.15 -14.05 -6.79
N VAL A 5 -7.67 -13.68 -5.62
CA VAL A 5 -8.81 -12.72 -5.57
C VAL A 5 -8.25 -11.35 -5.87
N GLN A 6 -8.41 -10.99 -7.11
CA GLN A 6 -8.79 -9.64 -7.46
C GLN A 6 -10.28 -9.71 -7.85
N ILE A 7 -11.01 -8.64 -7.57
CA ILE A 7 -12.06 -8.25 -8.50
C ILE A 7 -11.28 -7.72 -9.74
N ILE A 8 -10.79 -8.62 -10.61
CA ILE A 8 -10.36 -8.26 -11.98
C ILE A 8 -11.46 -8.73 -12.88
N PHE A 9 -12.00 -7.81 -13.64
CA PHE A 9 -12.47 -8.12 -14.97
C PHE A 9 -11.51 -7.36 -15.90
N GLY A 10 -10.73 -8.06 -16.73
CA GLY A 10 -9.88 -7.42 -17.76
C GLY A 10 -8.39 -7.80 -17.75
N ASP A 11 -7.70 -7.34 -18.79
CA ASP A 11 -6.24 -7.45 -18.99
C ASP A 11 -5.48 -6.67 -17.89
N ASP A 12 -4.24 -7.06 -17.56
CA ASP A 12 -3.46 -6.46 -16.46
C ASP A 12 -3.29 -4.94 -16.65
N ASP A 13 -3.15 -4.51 -17.91
CA ASP A 13 -3.06 -3.10 -18.28
C ASP A 13 -4.43 -2.38 -18.21
N GLU A 14 -5.54 -3.08 -18.42
CA GLU A 14 -6.87 -2.52 -18.21
C GLU A 14 -7.15 -2.31 -16.72
N PHE A 15 -6.77 -3.25 -15.87
CA PHE A 15 -6.94 -3.14 -14.42
C PHE A 15 -6.18 -1.92 -13.86
N GLU A 16 -4.94 -1.73 -14.29
CA GLU A 16 -4.17 -0.55 -13.92
C GLU A 16 -4.86 0.74 -14.35
N LYS A 17 -5.26 0.83 -15.63
CA LYS A 17 -5.91 2.02 -16.19
C LYS A 17 -7.20 2.35 -15.44
N VAL A 18 -8.02 1.35 -15.12
CA VAL A 18 -9.27 1.54 -14.38
C VAL A 18 -9.01 2.09 -12.97
N ASN A 19 -8.03 1.56 -12.25
CA ASN A 19 -7.69 2.05 -10.91
C ASN A 19 -7.13 3.48 -10.92
N VAL A 20 -6.26 3.78 -11.90
CA VAL A 20 -5.71 5.14 -12.06
C VAL A 20 -6.81 6.12 -12.46
N GLN A 21 -7.70 5.72 -13.38
CA GLN A 21 -8.83 6.54 -13.79
C GLN A 21 -9.79 6.82 -12.63
N GLY A 22 -10.11 5.81 -11.82
CA GLY A 22 -10.91 5.99 -10.61
C GLY A 22 -10.28 7.00 -9.64
N THR A 23 -8.95 7.00 -9.51
CA THR A 23 -8.24 8.01 -8.71
C THR A 23 -8.38 9.41 -9.31
N VAL A 24 -8.22 9.55 -10.63
CA VAL A 24 -8.41 10.84 -11.34
C VAL A 24 -9.82 11.39 -11.16
N ASP A 25 -10.84 10.52 -11.19
CA ASP A 25 -12.23 10.94 -11.01
C ASP A 25 -12.50 11.41 -9.58
N VAL A 26 -11.91 10.75 -8.57
CA VAL A 26 -11.97 11.20 -7.17
C VAL A 26 -11.22 12.52 -6.97
N ILE A 27 -10.07 12.72 -7.62
CA ILE A 27 -9.34 14.00 -7.61
C ILE A 27 -10.22 15.11 -8.19
N ARG A 28 -10.88 14.86 -9.32
CA ARG A 28 -11.79 15.83 -9.94
C ARG A 28 -12.92 16.21 -8.99
N LEU A 29 -13.51 15.24 -8.30
CA LEU A 29 -14.56 15.47 -7.31
C LEU A 29 -14.03 16.28 -6.12
N ALA A 30 -12.84 15.96 -5.61
CA ALA A 30 -12.23 16.69 -4.50
C ALA A 30 -11.96 18.16 -4.86
N LEU A 31 -11.44 18.42 -6.06
CA LEU A 31 -11.25 19.78 -6.59
C LEU A 31 -12.58 20.53 -6.71
N GLN A 32 -13.60 19.91 -7.29
CA GLN A 32 -14.93 20.52 -7.45
C GLN A 32 -15.56 20.94 -6.11
N HIS A 33 -15.35 20.14 -5.06
CA HIS A 33 -15.92 20.37 -3.74
C HIS A 33 -14.97 21.08 -2.77
N HIS A 34 -13.77 21.47 -3.20
CA HIS A 34 -12.72 22.02 -2.33
C HIS A 34 -12.46 21.14 -1.10
N ALA A 35 -12.52 19.82 -1.30
CA ALA A 35 -12.41 18.84 -0.23
C ALA A 35 -10.96 18.36 -0.06
N ARG A 36 -10.57 18.09 1.18
CA ARG A 36 -9.32 17.38 1.46
C ARG A 36 -9.40 15.96 0.92
N LEU A 37 -8.40 15.57 0.12
CA LEU A 37 -8.26 14.21 -0.40
C LEU A 37 -7.24 13.42 0.43
N ILE A 38 -7.66 12.29 1.02
CA ILE A 38 -6.75 11.32 1.62
C ILE A 38 -6.69 10.08 0.72
N TYR A 39 -5.60 9.93 -0.02
CA TYR A 39 -5.37 8.79 -0.89
C TYR A 39 -4.59 7.69 -0.15
N VAL A 40 -5.20 6.52 0.00
CA VAL A 40 -4.55 5.36 0.64
C VAL A 40 -3.79 4.53 -0.39
N SER A 41 -2.47 4.52 -0.24
CA SER A 41 -1.51 3.76 -1.03
C SER A 41 -0.87 2.64 -0.21
N THR A 42 0.17 2.01 -0.73
CA THR A 42 0.89 0.90 -0.10
C THR A 42 2.38 1.20 -0.03
N ILE A 43 3.06 0.76 1.04
CA ILE A 43 4.53 0.87 1.13
C ILE A 43 5.25 0.06 0.04
N SER A 44 4.55 -0.93 -0.55
CA SER A 44 5.08 -1.77 -1.63
C SER A 44 5.41 -0.99 -2.91
N VAL A 45 4.96 0.27 -3.07
CA VAL A 45 5.37 1.13 -4.21
C VAL A 45 6.85 1.52 -4.19
N GLY A 46 7.57 1.25 -3.10
CA GLY A 46 8.98 1.58 -2.92
C GLY A 46 9.77 0.55 -2.12
N THR A 47 9.31 -0.71 -2.08
CA THR A 47 9.95 -1.77 -1.27
C THR A 47 10.98 -2.60 -2.04
N TYR A 48 10.82 -2.74 -3.36
CA TYR A 48 11.67 -3.62 -4.18
C TYR A 48 12.62 -2.81 -5.04
N PHE A 49 13.91 -3.14 -5.00
CA PHE A 49 14.97 -2.55 -5.83
C PHE A 49 15.75 -3.67 -6.53
N ASP A 50 16.48 -3.31 -7.58
CA ASP A 50 17.42 -4.24 -8.22
C ASP A 50 18.57 -4.56 -7.27
N ILE A 51 19.16 -5.75 -7.39
CA ILE A 51 20.21 -6.25 -6.50
C ILE A 51 21.49 -5.38 -6.55
N ASP A 52 21.73 -4.72 -7.68
CA ASP A 52 22.88 -3.86 -7.91
C ASP A 52 22.64 -2.41 -7.42
N THR A 53 21.48 -2.12 -6.82
CA THR A 53 21.14 -0.77 -6.33
C THR A 53 21.86 -0.49 -5.01
N GLU A 54 22.73 0.53 -4.96
CA GLU A 54 23.46 0.89 -3.74
C GLU A 54 22.56 1.50 -2.65
N ASP A 55 21.62 2.38 -3.03
CA ASP A 55 20.70 3.03 -2.09
C ASP A 55 19.26 2.51 -2.25
N VAL A 56 18.90 1.59 -1.36
CA VAL A 56 17.57 0.97 -1.28
C VAL A 56 16.67 1.62 -0.20
N THR A 57 17.06 2.76 0.35
CA THR A 57 16.23 3.47 1.33
C THR A 57 15.00 4.10 0.68
N PHE A 58 13.88 4.12 1.39
CA PHE A 58 12.64 4.71 0.91
C PHE A 58 11.84 5.33 2.06
N SER A 59 11.68 6.65 2.03
CA SER A 59 11.06 7.48 3.06
C SER A 59 9.78 8.16 2.57
N GLU A 60 9.15 8.97 3.42
CA GLU A 60 8.06 9.86 3.05
C GLU A 60 8.47 10.97 2.07
N ALA A 61 9.76 11.28 1.96
CA ALA A 61 10.26 12.25 0.98
C ALA A 61 10.41 11.63 -0.43
N ASP A 62 10.38 10.31 -0.53
CA ASP A 62 10.70 9.60 -1.76
C ASP A 62 9.45 9.22 -2.56
N VAL A 63 9.49 9.52 -3.86
CA VAL A 63 8.46 9.14 -4.82
C VAL A 63 8.98 8.06 -5.76
N TYR A 64 10.08 8.34 -6.47
CA TYR A 64 10.73 7.40 -7.38
C TYR A 64 12.25 7.44 -7.22
N LYS A 65 12.86 6.29 -6.96
CA LYS A 65 14.30 6.06 -6.81
C LYS A 65 14.82 4.93 -7.71
N GLY A 66 14.07 4.57 -8.75
CA GLY A 66 14.39 3.40 -9.58
C GLY A 66 13.91 2.07 -8.99
N GLN A 67 12.96 2.11 -8.06
CA GLN A 67 12.36 0.92 -7.50
C GLN A 67 11.62 0.09 -8.57
N LEU A 68 11.54 -1.21 -8.36
CA LEU A 68 10.85 -2.16 -9.23
C LEU A 68 9.36 -2.23 -8.88
N LEU A 69 8.50 -1.96 -9.87
CA LEU A 69 7.05 -2.07 -9.76
C LEU A 69 6.58 -3.43 -10.29
N THR A 70 6.78 -4.47 -9.49
CA THR A 70 6.70 -5.88 -9.92
C THR A 70 5.28 -6.42 -10.14
N SER A 71 4.24 -5.74 -9.65
CA SER A 71 2.85 -6.16 -9.84
C SER A 71 1.97 -5.07 -10.48
N PRO A 72 0.93 -5.44 -11.26
CA PRO A 72 -0.05 -4.49 -11.78
C PRO A 72 -0.71 -3.66 -10.66
N TYR A 73 -0.94 -4.28 -9.50
CA TYR A 73 -1.43 -3.58 -8.31
C TYR A 73 -0.48 -2.47 -7.85
N THR A 74 0.81 -2.78 -7.64
CA THR A 74 1.81 -1.79 -7.21
C THR A 74 2.01 -0.69 -8.25
N ARG A 75 2.00 -1.03 -9.55
CA ARG A 75 2.05 -0.05 -10.65
C ARG A 75 0.84 0.90 -10.60
N SER A 76 -0.37 0.36 -10.48
CA SER A 76 -1.60 1.17 -10.38
C SER A 76 -1.60 2.11 -9.18
N LYS A 77 -1.09 1.65 -8.02
CA LYS A 77 -0.94 2.48 -6.82
C LYS A 77 0.08 3.58 -7.02
N PHE A 78 1.24 3.27 -7.61
CA PHE A 78 2.28 4.24 -7.93
C PHE A 78 1.79 5.33 -8.89
N TYR A 79 1.18 4.97 -10.02
CA TYR A 79 0.66 5.96 -10.97
C TYR A 79 -0.45 6.83 -10.38
N SER A 80 -1.27 6.25 -9.51
CA SER A 80 -2.29 7.01 -8.76
C SER A 80 -1.66 8.00 -7.77
N GLU A 81 -0.55 7.64 -7.09
CA GLU A 81 0.23 8.59 -6.28
C GLU A 81 0.72 9.77 -7.12
N LEU A 82 1.27 9.52 -8.32
CA LEU A 82 1.72 10.59 -9.21
C LEU A 82 0.58 11.54 -9.59
N LYS A 83 -0.62 11.02 -9.84
CA LYS A 83 -1.80 11.85 -10.15
C LYS A 83 -2.26 12.69 -8.96
N VAL A 84 -2.20 12.15 -7.76
CA VAL A 84 -2.50 12.92 -6.54
C VAL A 84 -1.45 14.01 -6.33
N LEU A 85 -0.16 13.69 -6.48
CA LEU A 85 0.93 14.67 -6.35
C LEU A 85 0.83 15.80 -7.37
N GLU A 86 0.51 15.47 -8.62
CA GLU A 86 0.25 16.45 -9.68
C GLU A 86 -0.88 17.41 -9.29
N ALA A 87 -1.99 16.88 -8.75
CA ALA A 87 -3.11 17.70 -8.30
C ALA A 87 -2.77 18.55 -7.06
N VAL A 88 -1.99 18.02 -6.12
CA VAL A 88 -1.51 18.76 -4.94
C VAL A 88 -0.62 19.92 -5.36
N ASN A 89 0.28 19.71 -6.33
CA ASN A 89 1.11 20.78 -6.88
C ASN A 89 0.27 21.89 -7.55
N ASN A 90 -0.93 21.55 -8.02
CA ASN A 90 -1.90 22.50 -8.59
C ASN A 90 -2.88 23.09 -7.55
N GLY A 91 -2.64 22.88 -6.25
CA GLY A 91 -3.38 23.52 -5.16
C GLY A 91 -4.46 22.67 -4.48
N LEU A 92 -4.57 21.37 -4.80
CA LEU A 92 -5.42 20.45 -4.03
C LEU A 92 -4.86 20.23 -2.61
N ASP A 93 -5.69 20.33 -1.58
CA ASP A 93 -5.37 19.80 -0.24
C ASP A 93 -5.44 18.26 -0.30
N GLY A 94 -4.34 17.63 -0.70
CA GLY A 94 -4.23 16.20 -0.89
C GLY A 94 -3.09 15.59 -0.10
N ARG A 95 -3.32 14.39 0.45
CA ARG A 95 -2.32 13.60 1.18
C ARG A 95 -2.33 12.16 0.71
N ILE A 96 -1.16 11.55 0.73
CA ILE A 96 -0.92 10.15 0.41
C ILE A 96 -0.54 9.43 1.69
N VAL A 97 -1.26 8.36 2.02
CA VAL A 97 -0.96 7.50 3.16
C VAL A 97 -0.57 6.12 2.67
N ARG A 98 0.72 5.80 2.75
CA ARG A 98 1.25 4.47 2.40
C ARG A 98 1.08 3.54 3.60
N VAL A 99 0.27 2.49 3.45
CA VAL A 99 0.06 1.49 4.51
C VAL A 99 0.91 0.25 4.30
N GLY A 100 1.20 -0.45 5.40
CA GLY A 100 1.91 -1.74 5.41
C GLY A 100 1.02 -2.92 5.03
N ASN A 101 1.45 -4.12 5.42
CA ASN A 101 0.70 -5.35 5.24
C ASN A 101 -0.47 -5.42 6.25
N LEU A 102 -1.69 -5.15 5.77
CA LEU A 102 -2.88 -5.11 6.62
C LEU A 102 -3.24 -6.51 7.14
N THR A 103 -3.30 -6.63 8.46
CA THR A 103 -3.68 -7.85 9.17
C THR A 103 -4.99 -7.67 9.95
N SER A 104 -5.46 -8.75 10.58
CA SER A 104 -6.60 -8.72 11.51
C SER A 104 -6.43 -7.61 12.56
N PRO A 105 -7.51 -7.07 13.15
CA PRO A 105 -7.39 -5.99 14.12
C PRO A 105 -6.59 -6.43 15.35
N TYR A 106 -5.91 -5.47 16.00
CA TYR A 106 -5.22 -5.71 17.26
C TYR A 106 -6.23 -6.11 18.34
N ASN A 107 -7.38 -5.43 18.39
CA ASN A 107 -8.50 -5.81 19.24
C ASN A 107 -9.80 -5.85 18.42
N GLY A 108 -10.31 -7.06 18.19
CA GLY A 108 -11.56 -7.24 17.46
C GLY A 108 -11.74 -8.67 16.95
N ARG A 109 -12.58 -8.82 15.92
CA ARG A 109 -12.80 -10.13 15.29
C ARG A 109 -11.65 -10.43 14.33
N TRP A 110 -11.11 -11.65 14.42
CA TRP A 110 -10.05 -12.15 13.54
C TRP A 110 -10.48 -12.32 12.08
N HIS A 111 -11.78 -12.38 11.82
CA HIS A 111 -12.30 -12.68 10.49
C HIS A 111 -11.98 -11.57 9.49
N MET A 112 -11.23 -11.93 8.44
CA MET A 112 -11.02 -11.11 7.25
C MET A 112 -11.76 -11.77 6.08
N ARG A 113 -12.66 -11.02 5.43
CA ARG A 113 -13.32 -11.49 4.20
C ARG A 113 -12.26 -11.74 3.13
N ASN A 114 -12.37 -12.85 2.42
CA ASN A 114 -11.41 -13.27 1.38
C ASN A 114 -9.97 -13.47 1.91
N ILE A 115 -9.80 -13.90 3.17
CA ILE A 115 -8.47 -14.21 3.72
C ILE A 115 -7.72 -15.30 2.92
N LYS A 116 -8.44 -16.25 2.32
CA LYS A 116 -7.87 -17.34 1.52
C LYS A 116 -7.08 -16.89 0.30
N THR A 117 -7.20 -15.62 -0.07
CA THR A 117 -6.57 -15.02 -1.24
C THR A 117 -5.66 -13.85 -0.90
N ASN A 118 -5.48 -13.59 0.40
CA ASN A 118 -4.45 -12.70 0.89
C ASN A 118 -3.10 -13.44 0.85
N ARG A 119 -2.16 -12.96 0.03
CA ARG A 119 -0.87 -13.63 -0.19
C ARG A 119 -0.08 -13.85 1.10
N PHE A 120 -0.07 -12.88 2.00
CA PHE A 120 0.60 -13.01 3.29
C PHE A 120 -0.01 -14.15 4.13
N SER A 121 -1.34 -14.20 4.23
CA SER A 121 -2.05 -15.24 4.99
C SER A 121 -1.84 -16.63 4.40
N MET A 122 -1.78 -16.75 3.06
CA MET A 122 -1.48 -18.01 2.37
C MET A 122 -0.06 -18.49 2.69
N VAL A 123 0.94 -17.61 2.56
CA VAL A 123 2.34 -17.94 2.87
C VAL A 123 2.49 -18.37 4.33
N MET A 124 1.88 -17.63 5.27
CA MET A 124 1.92 -17.98 6.68
C MET A 124 1.24 -19.33 6.96
N ASN A 125 0.13 -19.62 6.31
CA ASN A 125 -0.55 -20.92 6.44
C ASN A 125 0.32 -22.08 5.96
N ASP A 126 1.08 -21.90 4.88
CA ASP A 126 1.99 -22.93 4.37
C ASP A 126 3.20 -23.08 5.28
N LEU A 127 3.79 -21.98 5.75
CA LEU A 127 4.92 -21.99 6.68
C LEU A 127 4.60 -22.70 8.00
N LEU A 128 3.38 -22.52 8.53
CA LEU A 128 2.94 -23.17 9.76
C LEU A 128 2.77 -24.69 9.63
N GLN A 129 2.70 -25.23 8.40
CA GLN A 129 2.62 -26.67 8.14
C GLN A 129 4.00 -27.32 7.97
N LEU A 130 5.05 -26.52 7.84
CA LEU A 130 6.42 -26.99 7.65
C LEU A 130 7.15 -27.10 8.99
N ASN A 131 8.05 -28.08 9.10
CA ASN A 131 8.93 -28.27 10.27
C ASN A 131 10.31 -27.62 10.11
N CYS A 132 10.57 -26.99 8.96
CA CYS A 132 11.80 -26.26 8.68
C CYS A 132 11.51 -25.11 7.71
N ILE A 133 12.37 -24.10 7.74
CA ILE A 133 12.28 -22.91 6.89
C ILE A 133 13.67 -22.61 6.32
N GLY A 134 13.74 -22.12 5.08
CA GLY A 134 15.00 -21.70 4.48
C GLY A 134 15.57 -20.46 5.18
N VAL A 135 16.90 -20.38 5.28
CA VAL A 135 17.59 -19.30 6.02
C VAL A 135 17.17 -17.91 5.54
N SER A 136 17.17 -17.67 4.23
CA SER A 136 16.78 -16.37 3.67
C SER A 136 15.34 -15.98 3.99
N LEU A 137 14.42 -16.95 4.03
CA LEU A 137 13.01 -16.72 4.33
C LEU A 137 12.78 -16.45 5.82
N ALA A 138 13.56 -17.08 6.70
CA ALA A 138 13.54 -16.81 8.14
C ALA A 138 14.09 -15.42 8.49
N GLU A 139 14.98 -14.87 7.67
CA GLU A 139 15.52 -13.51 7.86
C GLU A 139 14.60 -12.41 7.31
N MET A 140 13.56 -12.78 6.54
CA MET A 140 12.65 -11.79 5.96
C MET A 140 11.81 -11.12 7.05
N PRO A 141 11.86 -9.78 7.15
CA PRO A 141 11.07 -9.07 8.15
C PRO A 141 9.58 -9.11 7.80
N VAL A 142 8.74 -9.35 8.81
CA VAL A 142 7.29 -9.35 8.69
C VAL A 142 6.70 -8.19 9.49
N ASP A 143 5.81 -7.40 8.86
CA ASP A 143 5.03 -6.37 9.54
C ASP A 143 3.58 -6.82 9.77
N PHE A 144 3.08 -6.55 10.99
CA PHE A 144 1.68 -6.75 11.37
C PHE A 144 1.00 -5.38 11.49
N SER A 145 0.63 -4.79 10.36
CA SER A 145 -0.10 -3.52 10.34
C SER A 145 -1.59 -3.77 10.61
N PHE A 146 -1.99 -3.76 11.89
CA PHE A 146 -3.36 -4.08 12.30
C PHE A 146 -4.38 -3.09 11.72
N VAL A 147 -5.44 -3.61 11.07
CA VAL A 147 -6.40 -2.78 10.34
C VAL A 147 -7.11 -1.72 11.21
N ASP A 148 -7.44 -2.03 12.46
CA ASP A 148 -8.06 -1.10 13.41
C ASP A 148 -7.13 0.04 13.82
N THR A 149 -5.85 -0.26 13.95
CA THR A 149 -4.81 0.72 14.31
C THR A 149 -4.49 1.61 13.12
N THR A 150 -4.29 1.04 11.93
CA THR A 150 -4.09 1.78 10.69
C THR A 150 -5.27 2.71 10.40
N ALA A 151 -6.52 2.23 10.54
CA ALA A 151 -7.71 3.05 10.33
C ALA A 151 -7.77 4.24 11.31
N ARG A 152 -7.51 4.00 12.61
CA ARG A 152 -7.45 5.09 13.62
C ARG A 152 -6.39 6.13 13.28
N GLN A 153 -5.21 5.70 12.85
CA GLN A 153 -4.12 6.61 12.47
C GLN A 153 -4.45 7.43 11.22
N ILE A 154 -5.04 6.81 10.18
CA ILE A 154 -5.49 7.54 8.99
C ILE A 154 -6.52 8.61 9.35
N VAL A 155 -7.50 8.28 10.20
CA VAL A 155 -8.53 9.25 10.65
C VAL A 155 -7.90 10.39 11.43
N ALA A 156 -6.97 10.10 12.35
CA ALA A 156 -6.26 11.14 13.10
C ALA A 156 -5.43 12.05 12.17
N LEU A 157 -4.74 11.47 11.18
CA LEU A 157 -3.97 12.23 10.19
C LEU A 157 -4.84 13.12 9.30
N ALA A 158 -6.06 12.68 8.97
CA ALA A 158 -6.99 13.48 8.17
C ALA A 158 -7.43 14.77 8.90
N GLN A 159 -7.45 14.75 10.24
CA GLN A 159 -7.93 15.85 11.08
C GLN A 159 -6.88 16.93 11.38
N VAL A 160 -5.59 16.61 11.26
CA VAL A 160 -4.51 17.56 11.54
C VAL A 160 -4.09 18.34 10.29
N ASN A 161 -3.55 19.54 10.46
CA ASN A 161 -3.02 20.37 9.38
C ASN A 161 -1.50 20.34 9.40
N THR A 162 -0.95 19.30 8.80
CA THR A 162 0.48 19.06 8.65
C THR A 162 0.92 19.40 7.23
N PRO A 163 2.14 19.92 7.03
CA PRO A 163 2.63 20.35 5.72
C PRO A 163 3.09 19.20 4.82
N GLN A 164 3.35 18.01 5.38
CA GLN A 164 3.78 16.86 4.59
C GLN A 164 2.65 16.33 3.70
N ILE A 165 3.02 15.84 2.52
CA ILE A 165 2.08 15.27 1.55
C ILE A 165 1.98 13.76 1.71
N ILE A 166 3.11 13.09 2.00
CA ILE A 166 3.20 11.63 2.09
C ILE A 166 3.44 11.21 3.55
N TYR A 167 2.76 10.14 3.96
CA TYR A 167 2.88 9.54 5.29
C TYR A 167 3.05 8.03 5.17
N HIS A 168 3.92 7.43 6.00
CA HIS A 168 3.98 5.99 6.19
C HIS A 168 3.20 5.61 7.45
N VAL A 169 2.12 4.84 7.28
CA VAL A 169 1.27 4.37 8.37
C VAL A 169 1.31 2.85 8.40
N LEU A 170 2.33 2.34 9.08
CA LEU A 170 2.67 0.92 9.15
C LEU A 170 3.24 0.57 10.52
N SER A 171 3.26 -0.72 10.87
CA SER A 171 3.88 -1.18 12.11
C SER A 171 5.39 -0.90 12.09
N LEU A 172 5.88 -0.13 13.05
CA LEU A 172 7.32 0.10 13.25
C LEU A 172 8.03 -1.12 13.86
N ILE A 173 7.26 -2.02 14.48
CA ILE A 173 7.78 -3.28 15.01
C ILE A 173 7.65 -4.32 13.90
N LYS A 174 8.80 -4.74 13.36
CA LYS A 174 8.91 -5.84 12.40
C LYS A 174 9.41 -7.07 13.13
N CYS A 175 8.72 -8.20 12.97
CA CYS A 175 9.13 -9.49 13.49
C CYS A 175 10.18 -10.11 12.56
N ARG A 176 11.17 -10.77 13.14
CA ARG A 176 12.07 -11.72 12.50
C ARG A 176 11.89 -13.06 13.17
#